data_AF-V4QJX3-F1
#
_entry.id   AF-V4QJX3-F1
#
_cell.length_a   1.000
_cell.length_b   1.000
_cell.length_c   1.000
_cell.angle_alpha   90.00
_cell.angle_beta   90.00
_cell.angle_gamma   90.00
#
_symmetry.space_group_name_H-M   'P 1'
#
loop_
_entity.id
_entity.type
_entity.pdbx_description
1 polymer ?
#
loop_
_entity_poly.entity_id
_entity_poly.type
_entity_poly.pdbx_seq_one_letter_code
_entity_poly.pdbx_strand_id
1 'polypeptide(L)' 'MPLGKGGTLSDEDAWNVAAFMNSHERPQDPRLIDGSVEKTRDKYHANDGVNLYGKTVNGKMLGKGI' A
#
# COMPACT_ATOMS: atom_id res chain seq x y z
N MET A 1 0.52 -14.64 -8.64
CA MET A 1 -0.92 -14.91 -8.48
C MET A 1 -1.63 -14.83 -9.83
N PRO A 2 -1.76 -15.95 -10.55
CA PRO A 2 -2.76 -16.13 -11.60
C PRO A 2 -3.86 -17.12 -11.18
N LEU A 3 -5.11 -16.84 -11.54
CA LEU A 3 -6.26 -17.72 -11.25
C LEU A 3 -6.03 -19.13 -11.82
N GLY A 4 -6.19 -20.16 -10.98
CA GLY A 4 -5.97 -21.57 -11.37
C GLY A 4 -4.51 -21.98 -11.56
N LYS A 5 -3.54 -21.11 -11.23
CA LYS A 5 -2.09 -21.36 -11.35
C LYS A 5 -1.35 -20.98 -10.06
N GLY A 6 -1.81 -21.52 -8.92
CA GLY A 6 -1.12 -21.34 -7.64
C GLY A 6 0.31 -21.89 -7.68
N GLY A 7 1.23 -21.24 -6.97
CA GLY A 7 2.64 -21.69 -6.87
C GLY A 7 3.54 -21.40 -8.08
N THR A 8 3.05 -20.69 -9.10
CA THR A 8 3.86 -20.37 -10.30
C THR A 8 4.74 -19.13 -10.16
N LEU A 9 4.65 -18.38 -9.06
CA LEU A 9 5.54 -17.27 -8.77
C LEU A 9 6.56 -17.72 -7.73
N SER A 10 7.80 -17.25 -7.86
CA SER A 10 8.75 -17.29 -6.75
C SER A 10 8.28 -16.35 -5.63
N ASP A 11 8.84 -16.51 -4.42
CA ASP A 11 8.55 -15.61 -3.31
C ASP A 11 8.92 -14.16 -3.65
N GLU A 12 10.05 -13.97 -4.34
CA GLU A 12 10.50 -12.66 -4.81
C GLU A 12 9.51 -12.05 -5.82
N ASP A 13 9.07 -12.82 -6.81
CA ASP A 13 8.06 -12.35 -7.78
C ASP A 13 6.75 -11.98 -7.08
N ALA A 14 6.35 -12.75 -6.07
CA ALA A 14 5.15 -12.47 -5.29
C ALA A 14 5.27 -11.14 -4.53
N TRP A 15 6.42 -10.89 -3.89
CA TRP A 15 6.70 -9.61 -3.23
C TRP A 15 6.75 -8.44 -4.21
N ASN A 16 7.40 -8.60 -5.36
CA ASN A 16 7.51 -7.56 -6.39
C ASN A 16 6.12 -7.18 -6.95
N VAL A 17 5.28 -8.17 -7.26
CA VAL A 17 3.91 -7.93 -7.72
C VAL A 17 3.06 -7.28 -6.62
N ALA A 18 3.18 -7.73 -5.38
CA ALA A 18 2.47 -7.14 -4.25
C ALA A 18 2.86 -5.68 -4.00
N ALA A 19 4.16 -5.35 -4.09
CA ALA A 19 4.65 -3.98 -3.96
C ALA A 19 4.10 -3.09 -5.07
N PHE A 20 4.12 -3.56 -6.32
CA PHE A 20 3.56 -2.84 -7.47
C PHE A 20 2.05 -2.61 -7.32
N MET A 21 1.28 -3.64 -6.98
CA MET A 21 -0.17 -3.48 -6.78
C MET A 21 -0.48 -2.49 -5.64
N ASN A 22 0.27 -2.57 -4.54
CA ASN A 22 0.04 -1.72 -3.37
C ASN A 22 0.58 -0.29 -3.52
N SER A 23 1.37 0.01 -4.55
CA SER A 23 1.90 1.35 -4.80
C SER A 23 0.96 2.28 -5.58
N HIS A 24 -0.31 1.90 -5.73
CA HIS A 24 -1.33 2.70 -6.41
C HIS A 24 -2.34 3.27 -5.41
N GLU A 25 -2.95 4.40 -5.75
CA GLU A 25 -4.07 4.96 -4.99
C GLU A 25 -5.26 3.99 -4.94
N ARG A 26 -6.01 4.10 -3.86
CA ARG A 26 -7.22 3.33 -3.56
C ARG A 26 -8.16 4.22 -2.76
N PRO A 27 -9.46 3.88 -2.60
CA PRO A 27 -10.35 4.65 -1.74
C PRO A 27 -9.72 4.97 -0.38
N GLN A 28 -9.97 6.19 0.09
CA GLN A 28 -9.38 6.72 1.32
C GLN A 28 -9.64 5.80 2.52
N ASP A 29 -8.68 5.74 3.45
CA ASP A 29 -8.85 5.01 4.70
C ASP A 29 -10.03 5.63 5.49
N PRO A 30 -11.07 4.86 5.83
CA PRO A 30 -12.22 5.36 6.58
C PRO A 30 -11.86 5.85 7.99
N ARG A 31 -10.64 5.55 8.49
CA ARG A 31 -10.10 5.95 9.78
C ARG A 31 -9.24 7.21 9.70
N LEU A 32 -9.28 7.96 8.59
CA LEU A 32 -8.53 9.19 8.38
C LEU A 32 -8.69 10.13 9.58
N ILE A 33 -7.56 10.52 10.17
CA ILE A 33 -7.50 11.32 11.40
C ILE A 33 -7.37 12.79 11.02
N ASP A 34 -8.36 13.61 11.38
CA ASP A 34 -8.38 15.06 11.16
C ASP A 34 -8.10 15.48 9.71
N GLY A 35 -8.45 14.64 8.72
CA GLY A 35 -8.13 14.90 7.31
C GLY A 35 -6.64 14.72 6.96
N SER A 36 -5.80 14.20 7.86
CA SER A 36 -4.35 14.09 7.69
C SER A 36 -3.90 12.65 7.43
N VAL A 37 -3.25 12.46 6.29
CA VAL A 37 -2.61 11.19 5.90
C VAL A 37 -1.44 10.86 6.83
N GLU A 38 -0.66 11.86 7.22
CA GLU A 38 0.50 11.71 8.11
C GLU A 38 0.08 11.16 9.48
N LYS A 39 -0.90 11.80 10.13
CA LYS A 39 -1.44 11.33 11.43
C LYS A 39 -1.99 9.91 11.33
N THR A 40 -2.68 9.61 10.23
CA THR A 40 -3.28 8.29 9.97
C THR A 40 -2.20 7.23 9.76
N ARG A 41 -1.12 7.58 9.07
CA ARG A 41 0.06 6.72 8.90
C ARG A 41 0.70 6.41 10.25
N ASP A 42 0.98 7.42 11.05
CA ASP A 42 1.65 7.24 12.34
C ASP A 42 0.87 6.32 13.27
N LYS A 43 -0.47 6.43 13.27
CA LYS A 43 -1.33 5.62 14.13
C LYS A 43 -1.56 4.20 13.62
N TYR A 44 -1.72 4.01 12.30
CA TYR A 44 -2.22 2.73 11.75
C TYR A 44 -1.28 2.03 10.76
N HIS A 45 -0.24 2.70 10.24
CA HIS A 45 0.56 2.20 9.10
C HIS A 45 2.08 2.38 9.24
N ALA A 46 2.58 2.92 10.36
CA ALA A 46 4.01 3.19 10.52
C ALA A 46 4.86 1.95 10.88
N ASN A 47 4.27 0.97 11.58
CA ASN A 47 5.00 -0.09 12.29
C ASN A 47 4.95 -1.48 11.66
N ASP A 48 4.42 -1.64 10.44
CA ASP A 48 4.31 -2.94 9.75
C ASP A 48 5.41 -3.19 8.69
N GLY A 49 6.35 -2.25 8.55
CA GLY A 49 7.55 -2.35 7.71
C GLY A 49 7.31 -2.18 6.19
N VAL A 50 6.24 -2.74 5.65
CA VAL A 50 6.00 -2.85 4.21
C VAL A 50 4.90 -1.90 3.68
N ASN A 51 4.19 -1.20 4.56
CA ASN A 51 3.05 -0.38 4.15
C ASN A 51 3.47 0.97 3.53
N LEU A 52 2.81 1.26 2.41
CA LEU A 52 3.07 2.41 1.56
C LEU A 52 2.10 3.58 1.82
N TYR A 53 1.08 3.42 2.66
CA TYR A 53 0.14 4.50 3.01
C TYR A 53 0.90 5.70 3.61
N GLY A 54 0.75 6.88 3.03
CA GLY A 54 1.48 8.09 3.43
C GLY A 54 2.96 8.11 3.02
N LYS A 55 3.45 7.16 2.21
CA LYS A 55 4.77 7.25 1.58
C LYS A 55 4.67 7.86 0.18
N THR A 56 5.75 8.52 -0.24
CA THR A 56 5.92 8.97 -1.62
C THR A 56 6.45 7.82 -2.47
N VAL A 57 5.69 7.46 -3.51
CA VAL A 57 6.08 6.47 -4.52
C VAL A 57 5.89 7.10 -5.90
N ASN A 58 6.90 7.00 -6.78
CA ASN A 58 6.86 7.60 -8.12
C ASN A 58 6.48 9.09 -8.13
N GLY A 59 6.98 9.85 -7.13
CA GLY A 59 6.73 11.29 -7.00
C GLY A 59 5.34 11.68 -6.46
N LYS A 60 4.50 10.70 -6.06
CA LYS A 60 3.18 10.95 -5.48
C LYS A 60 3.07 10.33 -4.09
N MET A 61 2.54 11.08 -3.13
CA MET A 61 2.20 10.54 -1.80
C MET A 61 0.91 9.73 -1.89
N LEU A 62 0.94 8.49 -1.40
CA LEU A 62 -0.21 7.59 -1.38
C LEU A 62 -1.11 7.80 -0.16
N GLY A 63 -2.39 7.43 -0.30
CA GLY A 63 -3.38 7.50 0.77
C GLY A 63 -4.23 8.75 0.70
N LYS A 64 -4.35 9.39 -0.47
CA LYS A 64 -5.25 10.53 -0.66
C LYS A 64 -6.66 10.12 -1.10
N GLY A 65 -6.83 8.90 -1.62
CA GLY A 65 -8.08 8.52 -2.27
C GLY A 65 -8.07 8.85 -3.76
N ILE A 66 -9.01 8.23 -4.47
CA ILE A 66 -9.44 8.62 -5.82
C ILE A 66 -10.61 9.59 -5.75
#